data_AF-A0A924VN34-F1
#
_entry.id   AF-A0A924VN34-F1
#
_cell.length_a   1.000
_cell.length_b   1.000
_cell.length_c   1.000
_cell.angle_alpha   90.00
_cell.angle_beta   90.00
_cell.angle_gamma   90.00
#
_symmetry.space_group_name_H-M   'P 1'
#
loop_
_entity.id
_entity.type
_entity.pdbx_description
1 polymer ?
#
loop_
_entity_poly.entity_id
_entity_poly.type
_entity_poly.pdbx_seq_one_letter_code
_entity_poly.pdbx_strand_id
1 'polypeptide(L)'
;GNVIVSAHGLAIGRSENPVPLPASLLAIAMSPGRASIADQNLLAHDLASFTVIWTLILAATCILAGAVVASAIPKRFPLAVSVASALGSLLPLTWYVTGLPVQWGYFNANVVLPILLAAWLAFLASRRLPVAALVVLSGLSTLVLATWAPLVLVPGALGIVILVRDWTRIRLLTGIAALTLLLGTAQVLAWVGIVTVPTFLAQGAAFEIPGHGFPSAWPGIPVLLIALVALALGLRRMTTVPVLPGVIAITASTITAAGMLIYLDHGQGDPWTAYYPTKLAWILSVFLTIVALSLTLSVVTALAAGRRFAIAKIATVTVAVLLACAAIPAVSWSETAVRQPMIRVPSGSIWHTGDQAADQILALSDPRAPGILWQSGDPDEAMIDFWVLVTRGGDFVGDPELSAIAFVAYREYRATGTFDDSDIGPLCRIVTLMKPTPTVHTASPALKVGLRDTCPAVTPRVLLDSN
;
A
#
# COMPACT_ATOMS: atom_id res chain seq x y z
N GLY A 1 5.97 1.11 22.11
CA GLY A 1 5.28 1.01 20.81
C GLY A 1 5.95 1.95 19.83
N ASN A 2 5.91 1.64 18.53
CA ASN A 2 6.42 2.55 17.50
C ASN A 2 5.50 3.77 17.44
N VAL A 3 6.03 4.91 17.84
CA VAL A 3 5.31 6.18 17.83
C VAL A 3 5.30 6.65 16.37
N ILE A 4 4.13 6.68 15.72
CA ILE A 4 3.99 7.14 14.32
C ILE A 4 4.00 8.68 14.25
N VAL A 5 3.61 9.36 15.33
CA VAL A 5 3.58 10.81 15.46
C VAL A 5 4.42 11.23 16.67
N SER A 6 5.55 11.89 16.43
CA SER A 6 6.51 12.31 17.45
C SER A 6 6.80 13.80 17.30
N ALA A 7 6.85 14.52 18.43
CA ALA A 7 7.11 15.97 18.47
C ALA A 7 6.22 16.78 17.52
N HIS A 8 4.91 16.46 17.48
CA HIS A 8 3.90 17.18 16.69
C HIS A 8 4.01 17.02 15.16
N GLY A 9 4.87 16.11 14.68
CA GLY A 9 4.99 15.72 13.29
C GLY A 9 5.03 14.20 13.12
N LEU A 10 5.19 13.72 11.88
CA LEU A 10 5.39 12.29 11.65
C LEU A 10 6.76 11.88 12.17
N ALA A 11 6.82 10.76 12.87
CA ALA A 11 8.08 10.27 13.41
C ALA A 11 8.97 9.74 12.27
N ILE A 12 10.23 10.17 12.24
CA ILE A 12 11.19 9.87 11.16
C ILE A 12 12.43 9.23 11.76
N GLY A 13 12.67 7.93 11.52
CA GLY A 13 13.90 7.29 11.98
C GLY A 13 13.95 5.76 11.89
N ARG A 14 15.17 5.22 12.10
CA ARG A 14 15.46 3.77 12.09
C ARG A 14 14.81 2.98 13.22
N SER A 15 14.46 3.63 14.33
CA SER A 15 13.91 2.98 15.53
C SER A 15 12.43 2.60 15.40
N GLU A 16 11.72 3.12 14.39
CA GLU A 16 10.25 3.06 14.33
C GLU A 16 9.72 2.23 13.16
N ASN A 17 10.56 1.94 12.16
CA ASN A 17 10.13 1.18 10.98
C ASN A 17 11.24 0.23 10.46
N PRO A 18 11.01 -1.11 10.48
CA PRO A 18 12.00 -2.08 10.01
C PRO A 18 12.23 -2.09 8.50
N VAL A 19 11.48 -1.30 7.73
CA VAL A 19 11.63 -1.21 6.28
C VAL A 19 12.36 0.08 5.88
N PRO A 20 13.68 0.03 5.64
CA PRO A 20 14.52 1.22 5.52
C PRO A 20 14.22 2.07 4.27
N LEU A 21 13.79 1.47 3.15
CA LEU A 21 13.50 2.24 1.94
C LEU A 21 12.26 3.13 2.11
N PRO A 22 11.08 2.61 2.52
CA PRO A 22 9.93 3.46 2.86
C PRO A 22 10.27 4.57 3.85
N ALA A 23 10.94 4.26 4.96
CA ALA A 23 11.32 5.26 5.96
C ALA A 23 12.24 6.34 5.37
N SER A 24 13.22 5.95 4.54
CA SER A 24 14.14 6.91 3.90
C SER A 24 13.42 7.79 2.88
N LEU A 25 12.47 7.25 2.10
CA LEU A 25 11.69 8.03 1.15
C LEU A 25 10.82 9.08 1.86
N LEU A 26 10.22 8.71 2.99
CA LEU A 26 9.47 9.66 3.82
C LEU A 26 10.36 10.73 4.43
N ALA A 27 11.52 10.32 4.98
CA ALA A 27 12.50 11.25 5.54
C ALA A 27 12.95 12.29 4.50
N ILE A 28 13.29 11.85 3.29
CA ILE A 28 13.73 12.72 2.20
C ILE A 28 12.60 13.65 1.77
N ALA A 29 11.36 13.15 1.68
CA ALA A 29 10.21 13.96 1.28
C ALA A 29 9.86 15.03 2.32
N MET A 30 9.94 14.69 3.61
CA MET A 30 9.58 15.58 4.72
C MET A 30 10.72 16.50 5.14
N SER A 31 11.98 16.23 4.79
CA SER A 31 13.12 17.02 5.27
C SER A 31 13.16 18.49 4.82
N PRO A 32 12.79 18.87 3.58
CA PRO A 32 12.91 20.26 3.12
C PRO A 32 12.06 21.21 3.96
N GLY A 33 12.66 22.26 4.52
CA GLY A 33 11.93 23.31 5.26
C GLY A 33 11.41 22.93 6.65
N ARG A 34 11.34 21.63 6.99
CA ARG A 34 10.77 21.08 8.23
C ARG A 34 11.23 21.78 9.52
N ALA A 35 12.53 22.06 9.63
CA ALA A 35 13.11 22.68 10.84
C ALA A 35 12.66 24.14 11.08
N SER A 36 12.05 24.78 10.07
CA SER A 36 11.53 26.14 10.17
C SER A 36 10.01 26.21 10.32
N ILE A 37 9.32 25.06 10.29
CA ILE A 37 7.87 24.98 10.45
C ILE A 37 7.53 25.02 11.95
N ALA A 38 6.59 25.90 12.32
CA ALA A 38 6.06 25.92 13.68
C ALA A 38 5.34 24.60 14.01
N ASP A 39 5.45 24.11 15.26
CA ASP A 39 4.91 22.82 15.70
C ASP A 39 3.45 22.57 15.28
N GLN A 40 2.61 23.60 15.39
CA GLN A 40 1.19 23.56 15.01
C GLN A 40 0.93 23.26 13.51
N ASN A 41 1.91 23.55 12.64
CA ASN A 41 1.83 23.33 11.20
C ASN A 41 2.69 22.14 10.75
N LEU A 42 3.43 21.50 11.66
CA LEU A 42 4.39 20.45 11.33
C LEU A 42 3.69 19.20 10.79
N LEU A 43 2.58 18.78 11.41
CA LEU A 43 1.78 17.67 10.92
C LEU A 43 1.24 17.91 9.51
N ALA A 44 0.70 19.12 9.25
CA ALA A 44 0.20 19.50 7.93
C ALA A 44 1.29 19.47 6.87
N HIS A 45 2.48 20.00 7.20
CA HIS A 45 3.67 19.95 6.35
C HIS A 45 4.09 18.50 6.03
N ASP A 46 4.20 17.66 7.05
CA ASP A 46 4.64 16.27 6.91
C ASP A 46 3.61 15.44 6.10
N LEU A 47 2.31 15.65 6.31
CA LEU A 47 1.25 15.01 5.54
C LEU A 47 1.23 15.46 4.07
N ALA A 48 1.40 16.76 3.81
CA ALA A 48 1.50 17.25 2.43
C ALA A 48 2.70 16.61 1.71
N SER A 49 3.85 16.54 2.37
CA SER A 49 5.06 15.88 1.86
C SER A 49 4.85 14.39 1.63
N PHE A 50 4.17 13.71 2.56
CA PHE A 50 3.78 12.31 2.46
C PHE A 50 2.88 12.03 1.26
N THR A 51 1.87 12.88 1.03
CA THR A 51 0.98 12.79 -0.12
C THR A 51 1.76 12.95 -1.42
N VAL A 52 2.68 13.92 -1.51
CA VAL A 52 3.52 14.11 -2.71
C VAL A 52 4.33 12.86 -3.05
N ILE A 53 5.05 12.28 -2.08
CA ILE A 53 5.87 11.09 -2.34
C ILE A 53 5.00 9.87 -2.69
N TRP A 54 3.85 9.71 -2.04
CA TRP A 54 2.90 8.65 -2.37
C TRP A 54 2.38 8.81 -3.80
N THR A 55 1.98 10.02 -4.21
CA THR A 55 1.54 10.32 -5.58
C THR A 55 2.62 10.02 -6.61
N LEU A 56 3.88 10.35 -6.34
CA LEU A 56 5.00 10.03 -7.23
C LEU A 56 5.22 8.52 -7.39
N ILE A 57 5.14 7.77 -6.30
CA ILE A 57 5.25 6.30 -6.31
C ILE A 57 4.08 5.69 -7.09
N LEU A 58 2.87 6.21 -6.91
CA LEU A 58 1.69 5.78 -7.65
C LEU A 58 1.86 6.07 -9.15
N ALA A 59 2.33 7.26 -9.51
CA ALA A 59 2.61 7.61 -10.90
C ALA A 59 3.64 6.67 -11.53
N ALA A 60 4.73 6.35 -10.82
CA ALA A 60 5.71 5.35 -11.26
C ALA A 60 5.07 3.97 -11.46
N THR A 61 4.18 3.56 -10.56
CA THR A 61 3.43 2.29 -10.66
C THR A 61 2.51 2.29 -11.88
N CYS A 62 1.78 3.37 -12.16
CA CYS A 62 0.96 3.55 -13.36
C CYS A 62 1.79 3.44 -14.64
N ILE A 63 2.95 4.11 -14.70
CA ILE A 63 3.84 4.07 -15.87
C ILE A 63 4.35 2.63 -16.09
N LEU A 64 4.82 1.97 -15.03
CA LEU A 64 5.37 0.62 -15.12
C LEU A 64 4.29 -0.43 -15.42
N ALA A 65 3.07 -0.29 -14.89
CA ALA A 65 1.95 -1.15 -15.23
C ALA A 65 1.60 -1.04 -16.71
N GLY A 66 1.51 0.19 -17.24
CA GLY A 66 1.32 0.44 -18.67
C GLY A 66 2.43 -0.17 -19.51
N ALA A 67 3.70 -0.01 -19.10
CA ALA A 67 4.84 -0.61 -19.78
C ALA A 67 4.83 -2.15 -19.77
N VAL A 68 4.44 -2.78 -18.66
CA VAL A 68 4.26 -4.24 -18.55
C VAL A 68 3.20 -4.70 -19.53
N VAL A 69 2.01 -4.09 -19.50
CA VAL A 69 0.89 -4.44 -20.39
C VAL A 69 1.26 -4.23 -21.87
N ALA A 70 1.94 -3.13 -22.19
CA ALA A 70 2.42 -2.82 -23.54
C ALA A 70 3.49 -3.80 -24.04
N SER A 71 4.33 -4.35 -23.17
CA SER A 71 5.43 -5.25 -23.53
C SER A 71 4.97 -6.56 -24.17
N ALA A 72 3.72 -6.95 -23.93
CA ALA A 72 3.09 -8.14 -24.49
C ALA A 72 2.57 -7.95 -25.93
N ILE A 73 2.43 -6.70 -26.40
CA ILE A 73 1.87 -6.38 -27.71
C ILE A 73 2.99 -6.25 -28.76
N PRO A 74 2.87 -6.91 -29.93
CA PRO A 74 3.86 -6.77 -31.00
C PRO A 74 4.00 -5.32 -31.48
N LYS A 75 5.25 -4.81 -31.58
CA LYS A 75 5.55 -3.43 -31.98
C LYS A 75 5.00 -3.00 -33.35
N ARG A 76 4.67 -3.96 -34.22
CA ARG A 76 3.99 -3.70 -35.51
C ARG A 76 2.58 -3.10 -35.36
N PHE A 77 2.01 -3.10 -34.15
CA PHE A 77 0.69 -2.53 -33.85
C PHE A 77 0.80 -1.32 -32.90
N PRO A 78 1.37 -0.19 -33.33
CA PRO A 78 1.69 0.93 -32.43
C PRO A 78 0.47 1.48 -31.69
N LEU A 79 -0.68 1.60 -32.37
CA LEU A 79 -1.93 2.06 -31.72
C LEU A 79 -2.42 1.07 -30.65
N ALA A 80 -2.28 -0.24 -30.89
CA ALA A 80 -2.66 -1.24 -29.89
C ALA A 80 -1.73 -1.18 -28.66
N VAL A 81 -0.44 -0.93 -28.88
CA VAL A 81 0.53 -0.69 -27.80
C VAL A 81 0.13 0.55 -26.99
N SER A 82 -0.20 1.67 -27.65
CA SER A 82 -0.63 2.90 -26.97
C SER A 82 -1.91 2.71 -26.16
N VAL A 83 -2.93 2.06 -26.73
CA VAL A 83 -4.20 1.78 -26.03
C VAL A 83 -3.98 0.85 -24.84
N ALA A 84 -3.25 -0.25 -25.03
CA ALA A 84 -2.93 -1.19 -23.97
C ALA A 84 -2.10 -0.54 -22.84
N SER A 85 -1.14 0.31 -23.19
CA SER A 85 -0.34 1.08 -22.24
C SER A 85 -1.21 2.04 -21.44
N ALA A 86 -2.02 2.86 -22.13
CA ALA A 86 -2.86 3.86 -21.49
C ALA A 86 -3.87 3.22 -20.53
N LEU A 87 -4.59 2.19 -20.98
CA LEU A 87 -5.57 1.50 -20.13
C LEU A 87 -4.89 0.69 -19.01
N GLY A 88 -3.74 0.07 -19.27
CA GLY A 88 -2.95 -0.61 -18.25
C GLY A 88 -2.44 0.34 -17.16
N SER A 89 -2.10 1.58 -17.51
CA SER A 89 -1.70 2.63 -16.56
C SER A 89 -2.82 3.09 -15.64
N LEU A 90 -4.09 2.84 -15.97
CA LEU A 90 -5.22 3.16 -15.10
C LEU A 90 -5.45 2.09 -14.01
N LEU A 91 -4.90 0.88 -14.16
CA LEU A 91 -5.15 -0.22 -13.23
C LEU A 91 -4.69 0.09 -11.80
N PRO A 92 -3.51 0.73 -11.56
CA PRO A 92 -3.13 1.11 -10.21
C PRO A 92 -4.04 2.17 -9.57
N LEU A 93 -4.81 2.93 -10.35
CA LEU A 93 -5.76 3.92 -9.82
C LEU A 93 -7.06 3.29 -9.29
N THR A 94 -7.25 1.98 -9.50
CA THR A 94 -8.39 1.26 -8.92
C THR A 94 -8.23 1.15 -7.40
N TRP A 95 -9.36 1.07 -6.69
CA TRP A 95 -9.36 0.93 -5.25
C TRP A 95 -8.72 -0.36 -4.76
N TYR A 96 -8.86 -1.43 -5.53
CA TYR A 96 -8.19 -2.69 -5.26
C TYR A 96 -6.66 -2.52 -5.14
N VAL A 97 -6.06 -1.63 -5.94
CA VAL A 97 -4.60 -1.43 -5.98
C VAL A 97 -4.14 -0.30 -5.05
N THR A 98 -4.78 0.86 -5.07
CA THR A 98 -4.31 2.01 -4.28
C THR A 98 -5.18 2.29 -3.06
N GLY A 99 -6.49 2.09 -3.17
CA GLY A 99 -7.45 2.42 -2.13
C GLY A 99 -7.21 1.68 -0.82
N LEU A 100 -7.02 0.36 -0.90
CA LEU A 100 -6.73 -0.47 0.28
C LEU A 100 -5.43 -0.05 0.98
N PRO A 101 -4.27 0.10 0.30
CA PRO A 101 -3.07 0.62 0.95
C PRO A 101 -3.22 1.99 1.57
N VAL A 102 -3.97 2.90 0.94
CA VAL A 102 -4.22 4.24 1.48
C VAL A 102 -5.04 4.13 2.76
N GLN A 103 -6.12 3.35 2.74
CA GLN A 103 -7.01 3.13 3.89
C GLN A 103 -6.30 2.49 5.09
N TRP A 104 -5.31 1.62 4.84
CA TRP A 104 -4.63 0.84 5.87
C TRP A 104 -3.17 1.29 6.14
N GLY A 105 -2.73 2.38 5.51
CA GLY A 105 -1.38 2.91 5.69
C GLY A 105 -0.26 2.01 5.16
N TYR A 106 -0.53 1.13 4.19
CA TYR A 106 0.47 0.20 3.62
C TYR A 106 1.37 0.89 2.59
N PHE A 107 2.05 1.96 3.02
CA PHE A 107 2.94 2.73 2.15
C PHE A 107 4.02 1.86 1.49
N ASN A 108 4.59 0.90 2.23
CA ASN A 108 5.59 -0.03 1.71
C ASN A 108 5.07 -0.92 0.56
N ALA A 109 3.76 -1.18 0.53
CA ALA A 109 3.15 -1.98 -0.52
C ALA A 109 3.14 -1.21 -1.87
N ASN A 110 2.89 0.10 -1.83
CA ASN A 110 3.00 0.96 -3.00
C ASN A 110 4.45 1.18 -3.43
N VAL A 111 5.41 1.15 -2.51
CA VAL A 111 6.85 1.20 -2.84
C VAL A 111 7.30 -0.08 -3.56
N VAL A 112 6.84 -1.27 -3.14
CA VAL A 112 7.33 -2.53 -3.70
C VAL A 112 6.72 -2.88 -5.05
N LEU A 113 5.46 -2.52 -5.31
CA LEU A 113 4.78 -2.78 -6.58
C LEU A 113 5.56 -2.31 -7.83
N PRO A 114 6.02 -1.05 -7.94
CA PRO A 114 6.80 -0.60 -9.10
C PRO A 114 8.12 -1.37 -9.21
N ILE A 115 8.75 -1.77 -8.10
CA ILE A 115 9.98 -2.57 -8.10
C ILE A 115 9.73 -3.96 -8.70
N LEU A 116 8.61 -4.62 -8.36
CA LEU A 116 8.22 -5.91 -8.95
C LEU A 116 7.89 -5.81 -10.44
N LEU A 117 7.18 -4.76 -10.84
CA LEU A 117 6.86 -4.51 -12.25
C LEU A 117 8.15 -4.25 -13.06
N ALA A 118 9.10 -3.49 -12.50
CA ALA A 118 10.42 -3.30 -13.08
C ALA A 118 11.20 -4.63 -13.16
N ALA A 119 11.09 -5.51 -12.16
CA ALA A 119 11.73 -6.83 -12.17
C ALA A 119 11.19 -7.71 -13.31
N TRP A 120 9.88 -7.68 -13.54
CA TRP A 120 9.26 -8.36 -14.68
C TRP A 120 9.76 -7.79 -16.02
N LEU A 121 9.81 -6.46 -16.17
CA LEU A 121 10.34 -5.82 -17.38
C LEU A 121 11.83 -6.17 -17.63
N ALA A 122 12.65 -6.17 -16.57
CA ALA A 122 14.05 -6.59 -16.64
C ALA A 122 14.17 -8.05 -17.09
N PHE A 123 13.32 -8.93 -16.56
CA PHE A 123 13.25 -10.32 -16.99
C PHE A 123 12.89 -10.46 -18.47
N LEU A 124 11.89 -9.71 -18.96
CA LEU A 124 11.54 -9.71 -20.39
C LEU A 124 12.69 -9.18 -21.27
N ALA A 125 13.44 -8.17 -20.80
CA ALA A 125 14.59 -7.61 -21.48
C ALA A 125 15.82 -8.55 -21.51
N SER A 126 15.88 -9.52 -20.59
CA SER A 126 17.01 -10.47 -20.46
C SER A 126 17.32 -11.26 -21.72
N ARG A 127 16.34 -11.43 -22.62
CA ARG A 127 16.54 -12.09 -23.91
C ARG A 127 17.62 -11.40 -24.76
N ARG A 128 17.71 -10.08 -24.68
CA ARG A 128 18.70 -9.28 -25.44
C ARG A 128 19.93 -8.98 -24.59
N LEU A 129 19.71 -8.64 -23.33
CA LEU A 129 20.73 -8.14 -22.42
C LEU A 129 20.70 -8.92 -21.09
N PRO A 130 21.11 -10.20 -21.07
CA PRO A 130 20.96 -11.06 -19.88
C PRO A 130 21.79 -10.55 -18.70
N VAL A 131 23.01 -10.05 -18.94
CA VAL A 131 23.88 -9.51 -17.88
C VAL A 131 23.31 -8.23 -17.28
N ALA A 132 22.87 -7.29 -18.11
CA ALA A 132 22.25 -6.06 -17.62
C ALA A 132 20.96 -6.36 -16.85
N ALA A 133 20.14 -7.30 -17.33
CA ALA A 133 18.95 -7.75 -16.61
C ALA A 133 19.28 -8.35 -15.24
N LEU A 134 20.33 -9.16 -15.12
CA LEU A 134 20.80 -9.70 -13.83
C LEU A 134 21.25 -8.60 -12.88
N VAL A 135 22.07 -7.65 -13.35
CA VAL A 135 22.52 -6.50 -12.53
C VAL A 135 21.33 -5.68 -12.05
N VAL A 136 20.37 -5.40 -12.93
CA VAL A 136 19.13 -4.69 -12.57
C VAL A 136 18.32 -5.49 -11.56
N LEU A 137 18.15 -6.80 -11.76
CA LEU A 137 17.43 -7.67 -10.82
C LEU A 137 18.13 -7.75 -9.45
N SER A 138 19.47 -7.71 -9.39
CA SER A 138 20.21 -7.60 -8.14
C SER A 138 19.88 -6.29 -7.41
N GLY A 139 19.94 -5.15 -8.11
CA GLY A 139 19.57 -3.85 -7.54
C GLY A 139 18.12 -3.82 -7.06
N LEU A 140 17.18 -4.30 -7.88
CA LEU A 140 15.77 -4.41 -7.51
C LEU A 140 15.57 -5.37 -6.34
N SER A 141 16.32 -6.46 -6.23
CA SER A 141 16.27 -7.37 -5.08
C SER A 141 16.68 -6.67 -3.79
N THR A 142 17.73 -5.84 -3.80
CA THR A 142 18.09 -5.00 -2.65
C THR A 142 16.97 -4.01 -2.30
N LEU A 143 16.34 -3.37 -3.29
CA LEU A 143 15.22 -2.46 -3.03
C LEU A 143 14.00 -3.19 -2.45
N VAL A 144 13.69 -4.40 -2.93
CA VAL A 144 12.65 -5.25 -2.34
C VAL A 144 13.01 -5.63 -0.90
N LEU A 145 14.26 -6.06 -0.63
CA LEU A 145 14.71 -6.35 0.74
C LEU A 145 14.59 -5.14 1.67
N ALA A 146 14.86 -3.94 1.15
CA ALA A 146 14.74 -2.68 1.88
C ALA A 146 13.28 -2.23 2.08
N THR A 147 12.31 -2.85 1.40
CA THR A 147 10.89 -2.46 1.43
C THR A 147 10.01 -3.49 2.09
N TRP A 148 10.16 -4.76 1.69
CA TRP A 148 9.41 -5.89 2.21
C TRP A 148 10.05 -7.22 1.78
N ALA A 149 10.84 -7.80 2.67
CA ALA A 149 11.78 -8.88 2.35
C ALA A 149 11.19 -10.16 1.72
N PRO A 150 10.00 -10.68 2.10
CA PRO A 150 9.48 -11.93 1.52
C PRO A 150 9.36 -11.91 0.00
N LEU A 151 9.11 -10.73 -0.59
CA LEU A 151 8.96 -10.58 -2.04
C LEU A 151 10.28 -10.64 -2.80
N VAL A 152 11.44 -10.64 -2.14
CA VAL A 152 12.76 -10.75 -2.82
C VAL A 152 12.85 -12.04 -3.63
N LEU A 153 12.09 -13.06 -3.24
CA LEU A 153 12.02 -14.34 -3.93
C LEU A 153 11.56 -14.16 -5.39
N VAL A 154 10.76 -13.14 -5.70
CA VAL A 154 10.30 -12.87 -7.08
C VAL A 154 11.46 -12.45 -7.99
N PRO A 155 12.14 -11.30 -7.79
CA PRO A 155 13.30 -10.93 -8.62
C PRO A 155 14.46 -11.94 -8.50
N GLY A 156 14.65 -12.57 -7.34
CA GLY A 156 15.65 -13.62 -7.15
C GLY A 156 15.41 -14.84 -8.05
N ALA A 157 14.18 -15.38 -8.07
CA ALA A 157 13.82 -16.51 -8.92
C ALA A 157 13.91 -16.16 -10.42
N LEU A 158 13.50 -14.95 -10.81
CA LEU A 158 13.68 -14.46 -12.18
C LEU A 158 15.17 -14.38 -12.56
N GLY A 159 16.02 -13.94 -11.64
CA GLY A 159 17.48 -13.92 -11.82
C GLY A 159 18.07 -15.33 -12.00
N ILE A 160 17.65 -16.29 -11.18
CA ILE A 160 18.05 -17.70 -11.30
C ILE A 160 17.67 -18.26 -12.68
N VAL A 161 16.47 -17.97 -13.18
CA VAL A 161 16.05 -18.41 -14.52
C VAL A 161 16.98 -17.87 -15.60
N ILE A 162 17.37 -16.59 -15.53
CA ILE A 162 18.32 -16.00 -16.49
C ILE A 162 19.69 -16.65 -16.35
N LEU A 163 20.18 -16.84 -15.12
CA LEU A 163 21.47 -17.44 -14.84
C LEU A 163 21.58 -18.86 -15.42
N VAL A 164 20.54 -19.69 -15.21
CA VAL A 164 20.50 -21.06 -15.72
C VAL A 164 20.41 -21.08 -17.25
N ARG A 165 19.55 -20.23 -17.83
CA ARG A 165 19.35 -20.19 -19.30
C ARG A 165 20.59 -19.69 -20.05
N ASP A 166 21.26 -18.69 -19.51
CA ASP A 166 22.39 -18.00 -20.14
C ASP A 166 23.75 -18.37 -19.49
N TRP A 167 23.82 -19.50 -18.78
CA TRP A 167 24.97 -19.92 -17.95
C TRP A 167 26.31 -19.88 -18.70
N THR A 168 26.37 -20.46 -19.91
CA THR A 168 27.60 -20.49 -20.71
C THR A 168 28.09 -19.09 -21.05
N ARG A 169 27.17 -18.17 -21.38
CA ARG A 169 27.51 -16.77 -21.69
C ARG A 169 27.99 -16.04 -20.45
N ILE A 170 27.36 -16.29 -19.30
CA ILE A 170 27.70 -15.67 -18.02
C ILE A 170 29.05 -16.15 -17.51
N ARG A 171 29.36 -17.44 -17.64
CA ARG A 171 30.64 -18.04 -17.23
C ARG A 171 31.83 -17.48 -18.01
N LEU A 172 31.60 -17.05 -19.26
CA LEU A 172 32.62 -16.47 -20.13
C LEU A 172 32.76 -14.95 -19.98
N LEU A 173 32.01 -14.31 -19.07
CA LEU A 173 32.15 -12.88 -18.82
C LEU A 173 33.52 -12.57 -18.22
N THR A 174 34.14 -11.52 -18.75
CA THR A 174 35.42 -10.99 -18.26
C THR A 174 35.35 -9.47 -18.16
N GLY A 175 36.31 -8.86 -17.46
CA GLY A 175 36.42 -7.41 -17.31
C GLY A 175 35.26 -6.78 -16.53
N ILE A 176 34.85 -5.58 -16.93
CA ILE A 176 33.89 -4.73 -16.20
C ILE A 176 32.53 -5.44 -16.04
N ALA A 177 32.05 -6.15 -17.06
CA ALA A 177 30.74 -6.81 -16.99
C ALA A 177 30.68 -7.90 -15.90
N ALA A 178 31.76 -8.69 -15.75
CA ALA A 178 31.87 -9.68 -14.68
C ALA A 178 31.95 -9.00 -13.31
N LEU A 179 32.75 -7.94 -13.20
CA LEU A 179 32.88 -7.16 -11.96
C LEU A 179 31.53 -6.56 -11.53
N THR A 180 30.78 -5.95 -12.44
CA THR A 180 29.47 -5.35 -12.13
C THR A 180 28.47 -6.41 -11.66
N LEU A 181 28.42 -7.59 -12.30
CA LEU A 181 27.55 -8.68 -11.86
C LEU A 181 27.95 -9.22 -10.48
N LEU A 182 29.25 -9.36 -10.24
CA LEU A 182 29.79 -9.79 -8.95
C LEU A 182 29.42 -8.80 -7.85
N LEU A 183 29.66 -7.50 -8.08
CA LEU A 183 29.33 -6.44 -7.13
C LEU A 183 27.82 -6.37 -6.86
N GLY A 184 26.98 -6.48 -7.89
CA GLY A 184 25.53 -6.52 -7.72
C GLY A 184 25.06 -7.73 -6.90
N THR A 185 25.64 -8.90 -7.13
CA THR A 185 25.32 -10.11 -6.36
C THR A 185 25.81 -10.00 -4.92
N ALA A 186 27.04 -9.55 -4.73
CA ALA A 186 27.63 -9.34 -3.41
C ALA A 186 26.84 -8.32 -2.58
N GLN A 187 26.33 -7.25 -3.21
CA GLN A 187 25.46 -6.28 -2.56
C GLN A 187 24.18 -6.92 -2.00
N VAL A 188 23.51 -7.78 -2.78
CA VAL A 188 22.30 -8.48 -2.31
C VAL A 188 22.62 -9.38 -1.11
N LEU A 189 23.68 -10.19 -1.22
CA LEU A 189 24.08 -11.09 -0.14
C LEU A 189 24.50 -10.32 1.12
N ALA A 190 25.24 -9.23 0.98
CA ALA A 190 25.62 -8.35 2.07
C ALA A 190 24.39 -7.74 2.75
N TRP A 191 23.41 -7.27 1.97
CA TRP A 191 22.16 -6.73 2.54
C TRP A 191 21.38 -7.79 3.33
N VAL A 192 21.29 -9.03 2.79
CA VAL A 192 20.64 -10.14 3.50
C VAL A 192 21.35 -10.43 4.82
N GLY A 193 22.68 -10.57 4.80
CA GLY A 193 23.45 -10.95 5.99
C GLY A 193 23.57 -9.85 7.04
N ILE A 194 23.65 -8.58 6.63
CA ILE A 194 23.92 -7.45 7.54
C ILE A 194 22.61 -6.80 8.01
N VAL A 195 21.57 -6.75 7.17
CA VAL A 195 20.33 -6.01 7.47
C VAL A 195 19.17 -6.98 7.68
N THR A 196 18.84 -7.79 6.67
CA THR A 196 17.59 -8.57 6.68
C THR A 196 17.57 -9.62 7.78
N VAL A 197 18.54 -10.53 7.81
CA VAL A 197 18.56 -11.65 8.79
C VAL A 197 18.61 -11.13 10.23
N PRO A 198 19.50 -10.19 10.61
CA PRO A 198 19.49 -9.63 11.95
C PRO A 198 18.16 -8.98 12.34
N THR A 199 17.51 -8.29 11.40
CA THR A 199 16.20 -7.66 11.64
C THR A 199 15.12 -8.72 11.91
N PHE A 200 15.07 -9.79 11.10
CA PHE A 200 14.13 -10.88 11.32
C PHE A 200 14.35 -11.57 12.67
N LEU A 201 15.59 -11.81 13.07
CA LEU A 201 15.92 -12.42 14.36
C LEU A 201 15.56 -11.50 15.54
N ALA A 202 15.78 -10.19 15.40
CA ALA A 202 15.46 -9.21 16.44
C ALA A 202 13.95 -8.95 16.59
N GLN A 203 13.17 -9.14 15.52
CA GLN A 203 11.75 -8.77 15.45
C GLN A 203 10.81 -9.96 15.30
N GLY A 204 11.22 -11.17 15.71
CA GLY A 204 10.40 -12.38 15.60
C GLY A 204 8.97 -12.22 16.14
N ALA A 205 8.80 -11.52 17.27
CA ALA A 205 7.49 -11.25 17.87
C ALA A 205 6.58 -10.32 17.02
N ALA A 206 7.13 -9.57 16.06
CA ALA A 206 6.34 -8.69 15.20
C ALA A 206 5.45 -9.49 14.24
N PHE A 207 5.78 -10.75 13.94
CA PHE A 207 4.96 -11.62 13.09
C PHE A 207 3.68 -12.10 13.76
N GLU A 208 3.56 -11.93 15.08
CA GLU A 208 2.44 -12.41 15.90
C GLU A 208 1.23 -11.46 15.92
N ILE A 209 1.23 -10.38 15.12
CA ILE A 209 0.15 -9.39 15.11
C ILE A 209 -1.08 -9.93 14.34
N PRO A 210 -2.26 -10.02 14.99
CA PRO A 210 -3.49 -10.47 14.32
C PRO A 210 -3.86 -9.56 13.13
N GLY A 211 -4.27 -10.16 12.01
CA GLY A 211 -4.63 -9.44 10.78
C GLY A 211 -6.09 -8.98 10.68
N HIS A 212 -6.80 -8.86 11.81
CA HIS A 212 -8.23 -8.55 11.80
C HIS A 212 -8.53 -7.25 11.04
N GLY A 213 -9.39 -7.33 10.02
CA GLY A 213 -9.93 -6.18 9.30
C GLY A 213 -9.53 -6.07 7.82
N PHE A 214 -8.52 -6.80 7.35
CA PHE A 214 -8.08 -6.71 5.95
C PHE A 214 -8.76 -7.76 5.04
N PRO A 215 -9.30 -7.39 3.86
CA PRO A 215 -9.93 -8.35 2.95
C PRO A 215 -8.94 -9.42 2.46
N SER A 216 -9.30 -10.69 2.61
CA SER A 216 -8.43 -11.79 2.19
C SER A 216 -8.36 -11.93 0.68
N ALA A 217 -7.15 -11.77 0.12
CA ALA A 217 -6.86 -11.99 -1.30
C ALA A 217 -6.51 -13.46 -1.62
N TRP A 218 -6.36 -14.32 -0.60
CA TRP A 218 -5.93 -15.70 -0.75
C TRP A 218 -6.76 -16.53 -1.74
N PRO A 219 -8.10 -16.44 -1.78
CA PRO A 219 -8.90 -17.20 -2.74
C PRO A 219 -8.56 -16.87 -4.21
N GLY A 220 -8.12 -15.64 -4.48
CA GLY A 220 -7.75 -15.20 -5.84
C GLY A 220 -6.39 -15.69 -6.30
N ILE A 221 -5.46 -15.97 -5.38
CA ILE A 221 -4.07 -16.32 -5.73
C ILE A 221 -3.96 -17.61 -6.54
N PRO A 222 -4.53 -18.76 -6.13
CA PRO A 222 -4.47 -19.99 -6.92
C PRO A 222 -5.07 -19.82 -8.32
N VAL A 223 -6.18 -19.09 -8.43
CA VAL A 223 -6.85 -18.82 -9.72
C VAL A 223 -5.94 -18.02 -10.64
N LEU A 224 -5.31 -16.96 -10.13
CA LEU A 224 -4.37 -16.13 -10.90
C LEU A 224 -3.14 -16.93 -11.34
N LEU A 225 -2.57 -17.77 -10.47
CA LEU A 225 -1.42 -18.61 -10.80
C LEU A 225 -1.76 -19.65 -11.88
N ILE A 226 -2.90 -20.32 -11.76
CA ILE A 226 -3.39 -21.28 -12.77
C ILE A 226 -3.61 -20.57 -14.11
N ALA A 227 -4.27 -19.41 -14.10
CA ALA A 227 -4.50 -18.62 -15.30
C ALA A 227 -3.18 -18.21 -15.96
N LEU A 228 -2.19 -17.74 -15.19
CA LEU A 228 -0.87 -17.38 -15.70
C LEU A 228 -0.15 -18.57 -16.34
N VAL A 229 -0.17 -19.74 -15.71
CA VAL A 229 0.43 -20.95 -16.27
C VAL A 229 -0.26 -21.36 -17.57
N ALA A 230 -1.59 -21.35 -17.60
CA ALA A 230 -2.36 -21.67 -18.81
C ALA A 230 -2.06 -20.68 -19.95
N LEU A 231 -2.05 -19.38 -19.66
CA LEU A 231 -1.69 -18.33 -20.62
C LEU A 231 -0.26 -18.49 -21.13
N ALA A 232 0.69 -18.77 -20.24
CA ALA A 232 2.09 -18.97 -20.61
C ALA A 232 2.30 -20.21 -21.48
N LEU A 233 1.58 -21.30 -21.21
CA LEU A 233 1.58 -22.51 -22.04
C LEU A 233 1.00 -22.24 -23.43
N GLY A 234 -0.12 -21.51 -23.51
CA GLY A 234 -0.71 -21.09 -24.79
C GLY A 234 0.24 -20.19 -25.60
N LEU A 235 0.93 -19.27 -24.93
CA LEU A 235 1.88 -18.34 -25.56
C LEU A 235 3.22 -18.98 -25.93
N ARG A 236 3.57 -20.15 -25.38
CA ARG A 236 4.85 -20.82 -25.63
C ARG A 236 5.12 -21.03 -27.12
N ARG A 237 4.08 -21.31 -27.91
CA ARG A 237 4.19 -21.52 -29.36
C ARG A 237 4.04 -20.23 -30.18
N MET A 238 3.47 -19.18 -29.58
CA MET A 238 3.10 -17.94 -30.27
C MET A 238 4.13 -16.82 -30.09
N THR A 239 4.99 -16.92 -29.07
CA THR A 239 5.97 -15.88 -28.74
C THR A 239 7.38 -16.45 -28.66
N THR A 240 8.35 -15.61 -28.98
CA THR A 240 9.78 -15.91 -28.78
C THR A 240 10.30 -15.39 -27.45
N VAL A 241 9.40 -14.92 -26.57
CA VAL A 241 9.71 -14.39 -25.26
C VAL A 241 9.64 -15.55 -24.24
N PRO A 242 10.59 -15.66 -23.30
CA PRO A 242 10.66 -16.74 -22.31
C PRO A 242 9.61 -16.57 -21.19
N VAL A 243 8.34 -16.41 -21.55
CA VAL A 243 7.23 -16.15 -20.62
C VAL A 243 7.06 -17.29 -19.63
N LEU A 244 7.07 -18.55 -20.11
CA LEU A 244 6.81 -19.72 -19.28
C LEU A 244 7.83 -19.89 -18.14
N PRO A 245 9.16 -19.85 -18.36
CA PRO A 245 10.13 -19.85 -17.27
C PRO A 245 9.92 -18.73 -16.25
N GLY A 246 9.53 -17.52 -16.71
CA GLY A 246 9.25 -16.39 -15.83
C GLY A 246 8.02 -16.62 -14.96
N VAL A 247 6.93 -17.16 -15.53
CA VAL A 247 5.72 -17.53 -14.78
C VAL A 247 6.02 -18.64 -13.77
N ILE A 248 6.81 -19.66 -14.13
CA ILE A 248 7.24 -20.70 -13.19
C ILE A 248 8.00 -20.10 -12.01
N ALA A 249 8.92 -19.15 -12.27
CA ALA A 249 9.65 -18.47 -11.21
C ALA A 249 8.74 -17.65 -10.29
N ILE A 250 7.76 -16.92 -10.83
CA ILE A 250 6.77 -16.16 -10.05
C ILE A 250 5.92 -17.11 -9.20
N THR A 251 5.45 -18.22 -9.78
CA THR A 251 4.64 -19.22 -9.06
C THR A 251 5.44 -19.86 -7.92
N ALA A 252 6.66 -20.32 -8.20
CA ALA A 252 7.53 -20.93 -7.20
C ALA A 252 7.85 -19.96 -6.06
N SER A 253 8.26 -18.72 -6.39
CA SER A 253 8.54 -17.69 -5.39
C SER A 253 7.32 -17.30 -4.56
N THR A 254 6.13 -17.23 -5.17
CA THR A 254 4.87 -17.00 -4.46
C THR A 254 4.59 -18.11 -3.43
N ILE A 255 4.69 -19.37 -3.85
CA ILE A 255 4.47 -20.53 -2.97
C ILE A 255 5.51 -20.55 -1.84
N THR A 256 6.78 -20.29 -2.15
CA THR A 256 7.85 -20.26 -1.15
C THR A 256 7.68 -19.09 -0.18
N ALA A 257 7.32 -17.88 -0.65
CA ALA A 257 7.07 -16.73 0.23
C ALA A 257 5.88 -16.98 1.16
N ALA A 258 4.80 -17.54 0.62
CA ALA A 258 3.61 -17.92 1.39
C ALA A 258 3.97 -18.98 2.44
N GLY A 259 4.64 -20.05 2.02
CA GLY A 259 5.09 -21.12 2.92
C GLY A 259 6.02 -20.61 4.01
N MET A 260 6.93 -19.69 3.69
CA MET A 260 7.81 -19.05 4.67
C MET A 260 7.04 -18.23 5.70
N LEU A 261 6.05 -17.42 5.29
CA LEU A 261 5.26 -16.62 6.24
C LEU A 261 4.32 -17.48 7.09
N ILE A 262 3.68 -18.49 6.48
CA ILE A 262 2.82 -19.45 7.20
C ILE A 262 3.65 -20.28 8.18
N TYR A 263 4.88 -20.64 7.80
CA TYR A 263 5.86 -21.17 8.72
C TYR A 263 6.03 -20.14 9.83
N LEU A 264 6.66 -18.98 9.61
CA LEU A 264 6.94 -18.00 10.67
C LEU A 264 5.77 -17.62 11.63
N ASP A 265 4.52 -17.72 11.20
CA ASP A 265 3.29 -17.48 11.99
C ASP A 265 2.86 -18.66 12.91
N HIS A 266 3.63 -19.74 13.05
CA HIS A 266 3.20 -20.90 13.86
C HIS A 266 2.90 -20.52 15.32
N GLY A 267 1.63 -20.59 15.70
CA GLY A 267 1.15 -20.49 17.09
C GLY A 267 -0.01 -19.52 17.35
N GLN A 268 -0.43 -18.71 16.38
CA GLN A 268 -1.33 -17.56 16.62
C GLN A 268 -2.76 -17.69 16.04
N GLY A 269 -3.20 -18.90 15.64
CA GLY A 269 -4.56 -19.14 15.13
C GLY A 269 -4.58 -19.50 13.64
N ASP A 270 -5.49 -18.91 12.86
CA ASP A 270 -5.62 -19.17 11.42
C ASP A 270 -4.60 -18.33 10.61
N PRO A 271 -3.54 -18.95 10.04
CA PRO A 271 -2.47 -18.24 9.34
C PRO A 271 -2.93 -17.53 8.07
N TRP A 272 -4.11 -17.89 7.55
CA TRP A 272 -4.70 -17.24 6.37
C TRP A 272 -5.31 -15.87 6.69
N THR A 273 -5.50 -15.57 7.99
CA THR A 273 -6.04 -14.31 8.51
C THR A 273 -5.00 -13.44 9.20
N ALA A 274 -3.77 -13.94 9.36
CA ALA A 274 -2.67 -13.17 9.95
C ALA A 274 -2.23 -12.01 9.05
N TYR A 275 -1.77 -10.92 9.67
CA TYR A 275 -1.51 -9.64 8.99
C TYR A 275 -0.55 -9.77 7.80
N TYR A 276 0.61 -10.42 7.98
CA TYR A 276 1.63 -10.52 6.95
C TYR A 276 1.26 -11.46 5.80
N PRO A 277 0.71 -12.67 6.04
CA PRO A 277 0.15 -13.51 4.98
C PRO A 277 -0.90 -12.80 4.13
N THR A 278 -1.86 -12.10 4.73
CA THR A 278 -2.91 -11.43 3.95
C THR A 278 -2.36 -10.24 3.15
N LYS A 279 -1.39 -9.50 3.72
CA LYS A 279 -0.65 -8.45 2.99
C LYS A 279 0.18 -9.01 1.83
N LEU A 280 0.81 -10.18 2.00
CA LEU A 280 1.51 -10.91 0.92
C LEU A 280 0.56 -11.19 -0.24
N ALA A 281 -0.56 -11.84 0.08
CA ALA A 281 -1.53 -12.27 -0.91
C ALA A 281 -2.06 -11.08 -1.69
N TRP A 282 -2.29 -9.94 -1.05
CA TRP A 282 -2.76 -8.75 -1.73
C TRP A 282 -1.70 -8.09 -2.63
N ILE A 283 -0.45 -7.93 -2.18
CA ILE A 283 0.61 -7.38 -3.04
C ILE A 283 0.81 -8.28 -4.27
N LEU A 284 0.85 -9.59 -4.04
CA LEU A 284 0.99 -10.56 -5.12
C LEU A 284 -0.22 -10.54 -6.04
N SER A 285 -1.45 -10.49 -5.55
CA SER A 285 -2.63 -10.51 -6.42
C SER A 285 -2.68 -9.29 -7.33
N VAL A 286 -2.28 -8.11 -6.86
CA VAL A 286 -2.12 -6.90 -7.69
C VAL A 286 -1.07 -7.12 -8.78
N PHE A 287 0.12 -7.57 -8.39
CA PHE A 287 1.21 -7.84 -9.33
C PHE A 287 0.81 -8.90 -10.39
N LEU A 288 0.25 -10.01 -9.95
CA LEU A 288 -0.19 -11.12 -10.80
C LEU A 288 -1.32 -10.69 -11.73
N THR A 289 -2.25 -9.84 -11.28
CA THR A 289 -3.32 -9.29 -12.14
C THR A 289 -2.74 -8.47 -13.30
N ILE A 290 -1.74 -7.62 -13.04
CA ILE A 290 -1.07 -6.83 -14.09
C ILE A 290 -0.35 -7.75 -15.08
N VAL A 291 0.38 -8.76 -14.60
CA VAL A 291 1.07 -9.74 -15.46
C VAL A 291 0.07 -10.58 -16.25
N ALA A 292 -1.02 -11.04 -15.63
CA ALA A 292 -2.07 -11.83 -16.27
C ALA A 292 -2.79 -11.04 -17.36
N LEU A 293 -3.09 -9.76 -17.10
CA LEU A 293 -3.62 -8.84 -18.11
C LEU A 293 -2.66 -8.75 -19.30
N SER A 294 -1.38 -8.47 -19.05
CA SER A 294 -0.34 -8.44 -20.09
C SER A 294 -0.34 -9.72 -20.95
N LEU A 295 -0.31 -10.91 -20.33
CA LEU A 295 -0.31 -12.17 -21.07
C LEU A 295 -1.62 -12.41 -21.83
N THR A 296 -2.76 -12.06 -21.25
CA THR A 296 -4.07 -12.16 -21.90
C THR A 296 -4.11 -11.31 -23.16
N LEU A 297 -3.63 -10.07 -23.10
CA LEU A 297 -3.58 -9.18 -24.25
C LEU A 297 -2.62 -9.69 -25.34
N SER A 298 -1.54 -10.37 -24.95
CA SER A 298 -0.65 -11.07 -25.89
C SER A 298 -1.41 -12.16 -26.67
N VAL A 299 -2.19 -13.01 -25.98
CA VAL A 299 -3.02 -14.06 -26.60
C VAL A 299 -4.08 -13.45 -27.50
N VAL A 300 -4.81 -12.46 -27.01
CA VAL A 300 -5.85 -11.74 -27.77
C VAL A 300 -5.29 -11.16 -29.06
N THR A 301 -4.10 -10.56 -29.00
CA THR A 301 -3.46 -9.96 -30.18
C THR A 301 -2.94 -11.01 -31.14
N ALA A 302 -2.43 -12.14 -30.65
CA ALA A 302 -1.97 -13.26 -31.48
C ALA A 302 -3.13 -13.92 -32.25
N LEU A 303 -4.33 -13.97 -31.65
CA LEU A 303 -5.53 -14.58 -32.23
C LEU A 303 -6.41 -13.60 -33.04
N ALA A 304 -6.07 -12.32 -33.10
CA ALA A 304 -6.90 -11.34 -33.78
C ALA A 304 -6.79 -11.44 -35.31
N ALA A 305 -7.93 -11.52 -36.00
CA ALA A 305 -8.03 -11.56 -37.46
C ALA A 305 -7.60 -10.24 -38.17
N GLY A 306 -7.29 -9.18 -37.41
CA GLY A 306 -6.84 -7.89 -37.95
C GLY A 306 -6.64 -6.83 -36.87
N ARG A 307 -6.00 -5.71 -37.24
CA ARG A 307 -5.61 -4.63 -36.31
C ARG A 307 -6.79 -4.01 -35.56
N ARG A 308 -7.93 -3.76 -36.24
CA ARG A 308 -9.12 -3.15 -35.62
C ARG A 308 -9.74 -4.07 -34.56
N PHE A 309 -9.83 -5.37 -34.86
CA PHE A 309 -10.31 -6.37 -33.92
C PHE A 309 -9.37 -6.56 -32.72
N ALA A 310 -8.06 -6.48 -32.92
CA ALA A 310 -7.10 -6.51 -31.82
C ALA A 310 -7.32 -5.34 -30.85
N ILE A 311 -7.46 -4.11 -31.37
CA ILE A 311 -7.69 -2.91 -30.54
C ILE A 311 -9.00 -3.01 -29.76
N ALA A 312 -10.10 -3.40 -30.43
CA ALA A 312 -11.40 -3.54 -29.76
C ALA A 312 -11.33 -4.58 -28.64
N LYS A 313 -10.76 -5.77 -28.89
CA LYS A 313 -10.63 -6.82 -27.87
C LYS A 313 -9.70 -6.41 -26.72
N ILE A 314 -8.60 -5.71 -27.01
CA ILE A 314 -7.71 -5.14 -25.98
C ILE A 314 -8.51 -4.19 -25.07
N ALA A 315 -9.22 -3.22 -25.67
CA ALA A 315 -10.01 -2.27 -24.91
C ALA A 315 -11.08 -2.98 -24.06
N THR A 316 -11.82 -3.93 -24.63
CA THR A 316 -12.84 -4.69 -23.90
C THR A 316 -12.26 -5.47 -22.72
N VAL A 317 -11.16 -6.22 -22.92
CA VAL A 317 -10.55 -7.01 -21.84
C VAL A 317 -9.99 -6.10 -20.76
N THR A 318 -9.28 -5.03 -21.12
CA THR A 318 -8.71 -4.13 -20.12
C THR A 318 -9.79 -3.38 -19.34
N VAL A 319 -10.83 -2.88 -20.01
CA VAL A 319 -11.98 -2.23 -19.33
C VAL A 319 -12.69 -3.21 -18.41
N ALA A 320 -12.90 -4.46 -18.81
CA ALA A 320 -13.50 -5.47 -17.95
C ALA A 320 -12.67 -5.71 -16.68
N VAL A 321 -11.33 -5.81 -16.80
CA VAL A 321 -10.44 -5.95 -15.64
C VAL A 321 -10.45 -4.70 -14.77
N LEU A 322 -10.44 -3.49 -15.35
CA LEU A 322 -10.56 -2.24 -14.61
C LEU A 322 -11.87 -2.18 -13.81
N LEU A 323 -12.99 -2.53 -14.42
CA LEU A 323 -14.30 -2.58 -13.75
C LEU A 323 -14.33 -3.64 -12.64
N ALA A 324 -13.76 -4.82 -12.87
CA ALA A 324 -13.66 -5.86 -11.85
C ALA A 324 -12.81 -5.40 -10.65
N CYS A 325 -11.66 -4.78 -10.88
CA CYS A 325 -10.82 -4.22 -9.83
C CYS A 325 -11.44 -2.99 -9.14
N ALA A 326 -12.24 -2.19 -9.84
CA ALA A 326 -13.00 -1.10 -9.24
C ALA A 326 -14.17 -1.61 -8.38
N ALA A 327 -14.73 -2.78 -8.70
CA ALA A 327 -15.83 -3.39 -7.95
C ALA A 327 -15.38 -4.16 -6.69
N ILE A 328 -14.08 -4.41 -6.52
CA ILE A 328 -13.53 -5.03 -5.29
C ILE A 328 -13.18 -3.89 -4.33
N PRO A 329 -13.89 -3.76 -3.20
CA PRO A 329 -14.42 -4.87 -2.40
C PRO A 329 -15.95 -4.80 -2.24
N ALA A 330 -16.68 -5.65 -2.96
CA ALA A 330 -18.14 -5.79 -2.83
C ALA A 330 -18.60 -6.23 -1.42
N VAL A 331 -17.67 -6.65 -0.54
CA VAL A 331 -17.99 -7.29 0.75
C VAL A 331 -17.42 -6.55 1.97
N SER A 332 -16.58 -5.52 1.78
CA SER A 332 -15.93 -4.86 2.92
C SER A 332 -16.46 -3.44 3.08
N TRP A 333 -17.33 -3.26 4.07
CA TRP A 333 -17.79 -1.99 4.68
C TRP A 333 -18.56 -1.07 3.73
N SER A 334 -19.79 -0.71 4.10
CA SER A 334 -20.69 0.19 3.34
C SER A 334 -20.02 1.53 2.99
N GLU A 335 -19.14 2.02 3.86
CA GLU A 335 -18.32 3.22 3.67
C GLU A 335 -17.37 3.11 2.46
N THR A 336 -16.78 1.94 2.23
CA THR A 336 -15.80 1.71 1.15
C THR A 336 -16.41 1.84 -0.23
N ALA A 337 -17.70 1.52 -0.38
CA ALA A 337 -18.41 1.67 -1.65
C ALA A 337 -18.75 3.14 -1.96
N VAL A 338 -19.01 3.98 -0.94
CA VAL A 338 -19.38 5.39 -1.11
C VAL A 338 -18.15 6.30 -1.22
N ARG A 339 -17.02 5.92 -0.59
CA ARG A 339 -15.80 6.75 -0.51
C ARG A 339 -14.72 6.44 -1.55
N GLN A 340 -15.05 5.63 -2.56
CA GLN A 340 -14.17 5.37 -3.71
C GLN A 340 -13.74 6.70 -4.37
N PRO A 341 -12.45 6.95 -4.67
CA PRO A 341 -12.01 8.13 -5.41
C PRO A 341 -12.71 8.27 -6.76
N MET A 342 -13.03 7.14 -7.40
CA MET A 342 -13.80 7.07 -8.64
C MET A 342 -15.25 7.58 -8.51
N ILE A 343 -15.77 7.67 -7.29
CA ILE A 343 -17.09 8.24 -6.96
C ILE A 343 -16.92 9.64 -6.38
N ARG A 344 -16.00 9.81 -5.41
CA ARG A 344 -15.75 11.07 -4.71
C ARG A 344 -15.24 12.20 -5.59
N VAL A 345 -14.39 11.89 -6.57
CA VAL A 345 -13.86 12.89 -7.51
C VAL A 345 -14.96 13.34 -8.46
N PRO A 346 -15.69 12.48 -9.20
CA PRO A 346 -16.80 12.95 -10.03
C PRO A 346 -17.96 13.57 -9.26
N SER A 347 -18.20 13.16 -8.00
CA SER A 347 -19.29 13.69 -7.17
C SER A 347 -19.03 15.09 -6.60
N GLY A 348 -17.85 15.67 -6.82
CA GLY A 348 -17.52 17.00 -6.29
C GLY A 348 -17.01 16.99 -4.85
N SER A 349 -17.05 15.86 -4.14
CA SER A 349 -16.73 15.77 -2.69
C SER A 349 -15.26 16.04 -2.31
N ILE A 350 -14.37 16.25 -3.30
CA ILE A 350 -12.95 16.56 -3.12
C ILE A 350 -12.56 17.83 -3.91
N TRP A 351 -13.51 18.50 -4.59
CA TRP A 351 -13.18 19.68 -5.41
C TRP A 351 -13.26 20.98 -4.59
N HIS A 352 -12.37 21.92 -4.94
CA HIS A 352 -12.29 23.31 -4.47
C HIS A 352 -11.80 23.57 -3.04
N THR A 353 -12.36 22.96 -2.00
CA THR A 353 -12.03 23.30 -0.59
C THR A 353 -11.07 22.32 0.09
N GLY A 354 -10.73 21.19 -0.53
CA GLY A 354 -9.94 20.13 0.11
C GLY A 354 -10.82 19.03 0.71
N ASP A 355 -10.23 18.16 1.54
CA ASP A 355 -10.98 17.17 2.32
C ASP A 355 -11.30 17.80 3.69
N GLN A 356 -12.56 18.19 3.89
CA GLN A 356 -13.02 18.90 5.10
C GLN A 356 -12.65 18.15 6.39
N ALA A 357 -12.76 16.81 6.38
CA ALA A 357 -12.40 15.99 7.52
C ALA A 357 -10.89 16.08 7.81
N ALA A 358 -10.04 16.12 6.77
CA ALA A 358 -8.59 16.29 6.94
C ALA A 358 -8.25 17.67 7.52
N ASP A 359 -8.90 18.73 7.05
CA ASP A 359 -8.70 20.08 7.57
C ASP A 359 -9.17 20.22 9.03
N GLN A 360 -10.32 19.62 9.38
CA GLN A 360 -10.80 19.53 10.76
C GLN A 360 -9.84 18.73 11.64
N ILE A 361 -9.34 17.57 11.19
CA ILE A 361 -8.32 16.80 11.92
C ILE A 361 -7.11 17.70 12.21
N LEU A 362 -6.60 18.42 11.21
CA LEU A 362 -5.43 19.27 11.40
C LEU A 362 -5.70 20.43 12.36
N ALA A 363 -6.88 21.05 12.29
CA ALA A 363 -7.27 22.13 13.18
C ALA A 363 -7.43 21.66 14.63
N LEU A 364 -8.07 20.51 14.85
CA LEU A 364 -8.34 19.94 16.17
C LEU A 364 -7.10 19.26 16.78
N SER A 365 -6.13 18.86 15.95
CA SER A 365 -4.85 18.30 16.38
C SER A 365 -3.82 19.36 16.85
N ASP A 366 -4.16 20.66 16.94
CA ASP A 366 -3.24 21.70 17.41
C ASP A 366 -2.70 21.36 18.82
N PRO A 367 -1.37 21.17 18.99
CA PRO A 367 -0.80 20.76 20.25
C PRO A 367 -1.08 21.73 21.42
N ARG A 368 -1.30 23.01 21.12
CA ARG A 368 -1.54 24.07 22.12
C ARG A 368 -3.02 24.26 22.43
N ALA A 369 -3.90 23.92 21.51
CA ALA A 369 -5.34 24.08 21.63
C ALA A 369 -6.07 22.87 21.02
N PRO A 370 -5.96 21.67 21.63
CA PRO A 370 -6.66 20.49 21.16
C PRO A 370 -8.15 20.75 21.08
N GLY A 371 -8.79 20.21 20.06
CA GLY A 371 -10.23 20.12 19.97
C GLY A 371 -10.69 18.67 19.87
N ILE A 372 -11.95 18.40 20.18
CA ILE A 372 -12.61 17.15 19.85
C ILE A 372 -14.06 17.44 19.47
N LEU A 373 -14.60 16.69 18.52
CA LEU A 373 -16.01 16.76 18.18
C LEU A 373 -16.81 15.91 19.17
N TRP A 374 -18.04 16.28 19.47
CA TRP A 374 -18.97 15.43 20.21
C TRP A 374 -20.41 15.89 20.00
N GLN A 375 -21.28 15.05 19.48
CA GLN A 375 -22.64 15.48 19.09
C GLN A 375 -22.59 16.71 18.19
N SER A 376 -21.61 16.78 17.28
CA SER A 376 -21.46 17.87 16.31
C SER A 376 -22.44 17.73 15.14
N GLY A 377 -22.91 16.51 14.88
CA GLY A 377 -23.70 16.20 13.69
C GLY A 377 -22.88 16.10 12.41
N ASP A 378 -21.55 16.17 12.52
CA ASP A 378 -20.63 15.90 11.41
C ASP A 378 -20.66 14.39 11.08
N PRO A 379 -20.95 13.99 9.82
CA PRO A 379 -20.98 12.58 9.43
C PRO A 379 -19.60 11.89 9.51
N ASP A 380 -18.52 12.63 9.70
CA ASP A 380 -17.14 12.14 9.85
C ASP A 380 -16.62 12.21 11.30
N GLU A 381 -17.45 12.60 12.26
CA GLU A 381 -17.07 12.86 13.67
C GLU A 381 -16.17 11.75 14.28
N ALA A 382 -16.61 10.49 14.28
CA ALA A 382 -15.80 9.39 14.84
C ALA A 382 -14.47 9.16 14.11
N MET A 383 -14.42 9.41 12.80
CA MET A 383 -13.16 9.30 12.04
C MET A 383 -12.22 10.45 12.40
N ILE A 384 -12.74 11.67 12.49
CA ILE A 384 -11.99 12.87 12.86
C ILE A 384 -11.41 12.68 14.26
N ASP A 385 -12.24 12.33 15.23
CA ASP A 385 -11.82 12.16 16.62
C ASP A 385 -10.83 11.01 16.78
N PHE A 386 -11.01 9.90 16.05
CA PHE A 386 -10.03 8.83 16.02
C PHE A 386 -8.64 9.35 15.63
N TRP A 387 -8.54 10.11 14.54
CA TRP A 387 -7.25 10.63 14.08
C TRP A 387 -6.70 11.74 14.97
N VAL A 388 -7.56 12.59 15.53
CA VAL A 388 -7.16 13.60 16.52
C VAL A 388 -6.54 12.93 17.76
N LEU A 389 -7.15 11.85 18.26
CA LEU A 389 -6.62 11.08 19.38
C LEU A 389 -5.32 10.35 19.03
N VAL A 390 -5.26 9.70 17.86
CA VAL A 390 -4.06 8.97 17.40
C VAL A 390 -2.87 9.90 17.15
N THR A 391 -3.09 11.10 16.62
CA THR A 391 -2.03 12.09 16.35
C THR A 391 -1.40 12.66 17.63
N ARG A 392 -1.95 12.37 18.81
CA ARG A 392 -1.34 12.71 20.10
C ARG A 392 -0.24 11.74 20.54
N GLY A 393 -0.03 10.65 19.80
CA GLY A 393 1.16 9.80 19.92
C GLY A 393 1.38 9.25 21.33
N GLY A 394 2.21 9.92 22.14
CA GLY A 394 2.65 9.49 23.47
C GLY A 394 1.53 9.26 24.49
N ASP A 395 0.49 10.10 24.48
CA ASP A 395 -0.68 9.94 25.36
C ASP A 395 -1.57 8.77 24.92
N PHE A 396 -1.65 8.53 23.61
CA PHE A 396 -2.46 7.46 23.01
C PHE A 396 -1.80 6.08 23.14
N VAL A 397 -0.50 5.98 22.85
CA VAL A 397 0.28 4.73 22.89
C VAL A 397 0.59 4.30 24.32
N GLY A 398 0.64 5.25 25.27
CA GLY A 398 0.88 4.98 26.69
C GLY A 398 -0.38 4.61 27.49
N ASP A 399 -1.58 4.86 26.95
CA ASP A 399 -2.84 4.67 27.66
C ASP A 399 -3.77 3.68 26.93
N PRO A 400 -3.88 2.43 27.42
CA PRO A 400 -4.75 1.40 26.84
C PRO A 400 -6.22 1.79 26.79
N GLU A 401 -6.67 2.65 27.70
CA GLU A 401 -8.07 3.06 27.80
C GLU A 401 -8.42 4.10 26.74
N LEU A 402 -7.55 5.09 26.53
CA LEU A 402 -7.71 6.07 25.44
C LEU A 402 -7.67 5.38 24.07
N SER A 403 -6.76 4.41 23.92
CA SER A 403 -6.71 3.54 22.74
C SER A 403 -8.03 2.80 22.53
N ALA A 404 -8.57 2.16 23.58
CA ALA A 404 -9.82 1.41 23.48
C ALA A 404 -11.00 2.30 23.07
N ILE A 405 -11.14 3.49 23.66
CA ILE A 405 -12.21 4.45 23.35
C ILE A 405 -12.18 4.83 21.86
N ALA A 406 -11.02 5.26 21.36
CA ALA A 406 -10.90 5.67 19.96
C ALA A 406 -11.16 4.51 18.99
N PHE A 407 -10.62 3.33 19.27
CA PHE A 407 -10.78 2.18 18.38
C PHE A 407 -12.20 1.60 18.38
N VAL A 408 -12.94 1.69 19.48
CA VAL A 408 -14.34 1.24 19.55
C VAL A 408 -15.22 2.15 18.69
N ALA A 409 -15.19 3.46 18.92
CA ALA A 409 -15.97 4.43 18.15
C ALA A 409 -15.64 4.34 16.66
N TYR A 410 -14.36 4.26 16.32
CA TYR A 410 -13.92 4.12 14.93
C TYR A 410 -14.36 2.81 14.27
N ARG A 411 -14.35 1.69 15.01
CA ARG A 411 -14.77 0.39 14.50
C ARG A 411 -16.28 0.37 14.26
N GLU A 412 -17.05 0.89 15.20
CA GLU A 412 -18.51 1.00 15.08
C GLU A 412 -18.88 1.89 13.91
N TYR A 413 -18.30 3.09 13.85
CA TYR A 413 -18.45 4.03 12.74
C TYR A 413 -18.19 3.36 11.39
N ARG A 414 -17.06 2.65 11.24
CA ARG A 414 -16.78 1.95 9.98
C ARG A 414 -17.84 0.90 9.67
N ALA A 415 -18.31 0.16 10.68
CA ALA A 415 -19.21 -0.98 10.50
C ALA A 415 -20.63 -0.54 10.09
N THR A 416 -21.13 0.56 10.64
CA THR A 416 -22.53 0.98 10.51
C THR A 416 -22.69 2.31 9.76
N GLY A 417 -21.61 3.09 9.59
CA GLY A 417 -21.64 4.46 9.08
C GLY A 417 -22.07 5.50 10.12
N THR A 418 -22.31 5.08 11.36
CA THR A 418 -22.73 5.93 12.48
C THR A 418 -22.03 5.48 13.75
N PHE A 419 -21.93 6.33 14.76
CA PHE A 419 -21.56 5.89 16.10
C PHE A 419 -22.47 6.57 17.11
N ASP A 420 -22.71 5.92 18.24
CA ASP A 420 -23.51 6.48 19.32
C ASP A 420 -22.66 7.45 20.15
N ASP A 421 -22.89 8.74 19.96
CA ASP A 421 -22.27 9.85 20.69
C ASP A 421 -23.12 10.30 21.90
N SER A 422 -24.18 9.57 22.24
CA SER A 422 -25.05 9.93 23.36
C SER A 422 -24.41 9.66 24.73
N ASP A 423 -23.47 8.71 24.81
CA ASP A 423 -22.74 8.38 26.03
C ASP A 423 -21.64 9.41 26.33
N ILE A 424 -21.83 10.25 27.35
CA ILE A 424 -20.87 11.28 27.75
C ILE A 424 -19.66 10.67 28.49
N GLY A 425 -19.73 9.42 28.96
CA GLY A 425 -18.67 8.75 29.71
C GLY A 425 -17.31 8.72 29.00
N PRO A 426 -17.23 8.20 27.75
CA PRO A 426 -16.01 8.24 26.94
C PRO A 426 -15.46 9.66 26.75
N LEU A 427 -16.32 10.66 26.49
CA LEU A 427 -15.88 12.05 26.38
C LEU A 427 -15.24 12.56 27.68
N CYS A 428 -15.88 12.33 28.83
CA CYS A 428 -15.30 12.70 30.12
C CYS A 428 -13.90 12.10 30.32
N ARG A 429 -13.70 10.85 29.88
CA ARG A 429 -12.40 10.18 29.96
C ARG A 429 -11.38 10.81 29.03
N ILE A 430 -11.75 11.07 27.78
CA ILE A 430 -10.90 11.76 26.81
C ILE A 430 -10.44 13.11 27.35
N VAL A 431 -11.36 13.95 27.84
CA VAL A 431 -11.05 15.30 28.35
C VAL A 431 -10.13 15.23 29.58
N THR A 432 -10.24 14.17 30.39
CA THR A 432 -9.37 13.93 31.55
C THR A 432 -7.96 13.54 31.15
N LEU A 433 -7.84 12.67 30.14
CA LEU A 433 -6.57 12.08 29.71
C LEU A 433 -5.79 12.99 28.77
N MET A 434 -6.48 13.75 27.91
CA MET A 434 -5.85 14.66 26.96
C MET A 434 -5.27 15.89 27.66
N LYS A 435 -4.01 16.20 27.33
CA LYS A 435 -3.30 17.39 27.82
C LYS A 435 -2.73 18.21 26.65
N PRO A 436 -2.94 19.54 26.63
CA PRO A 436 -3.85 20.30 27.49
C PRO A 436 -5.32 19.88 27.29
N THR A 437 -6.21 20.27 28.20
CA THR A 437 -7.63 19.90 28.14
C THR A 437 -8.26 20.35 26.82
N PRO A 438 -8.92 19.45 26.07
CA PRO A 438 -9.47 19.77 24.76
C PRO A 438 -10.67 20.71 24.85
N THR A 439 -10.85 21.49 23.79
CA THR A 439 -12.10 22.21 23.50
C THR A 439 -13.08 21.23 22.87
N VAL A 440 -14.26 21.09 23.45
CA VAL A 440 -15.32 20.22 22.91
C VAL A 440 -16.19 21.04 21.97
N HIS A 441 -16.25 20.61 20.72
CA HIS A 441 -17.06 21.18 19.66
C HIS A 441 -18.34 20.38 19.50
N THR A 442 -19.50 21.03 19.62
CA THR A 442 -20.79 20.33 19.65
C THR A 442 -21.89 21.14 18.98
N ALA A 443 -22.88 20.48 18.39
CA ALA A 443 -24.14 21.09 17.98
C ALA A 443 -25.23 20.93 19.07
N SER A 444 -24.95 20.18 20.13
CA SER A 444 -25.88 19.88 21.22
C SER A 444 -25.76 20.90 22.37
N PRO A 445 -26.73 21.80 22.57
CA PRO A 445 -26.68 22.76 23.67
C PRO A 445 -26.79 22.08 25.04
N ALA A 446 -27.32 20.85 25.10
CA ALA A 446 -27.45 20.07 26.32
C ALA A 446 -26.10 19.50 26.80
N LEU A 447 -25.11 19.31 25.91
CA LEU A 447 -23.85 18.64 26.23
C LEU A 447 -23.08 19.36 27.36
N LYS A 448 -23.11 20.70 27.39
CA LYS A 448 -22.42 21.48 28.44
C LYS A 448 -23.00 21.25 29.84
N VAL A 449 -24.29 20.95 29.94
CA VAL A 449 -24.93 20.60 31.22
C VAL A 449 -24.59 19.14 31.54
N GLY A 450 -24.76 18.23 30.57
CA GLY A 450 -24.43 16.81 30.74
C GLY A 450 -22.99 16.57 31.20
N LEU A 451 -22.00 17.24 30.59
CA LEU A 451 -20.60 17.16 31.02
C LEU A 451 -20.38 17.61 32.47
N ARG A 452 -21.06 18.68 32.89
CA ARG A 452 -20.94 19.18 34.28
C ARG A 452 -21.56 18.22 35.28
N ASP A 453 -22.65 17.56 34.90
CA ASP A 453 -23.34 16.61 35.77
C ASP A 453 -22.60 15.27 35.84
N THR A 454 -22.09 14.77 34.70
CA THR A 454 -21.42 13.47 34.60
C THR A 454 -19.96 13.51 35.07
N CYS A 455 -19.21 14.57 34.78
CA CYS A 455 -17.81 14.70 35.20
C CYS A 455 -17.48 16.10 35.73
N PRO A 456 -18.00 16.48 36.92
CA PRO A 456 -17.83 17.82 37.51
C PRO A 456 -16.37 18.21 37.80
N ALA A 457 -15.48 17.22 37.90
CA ALA A 457 -14.05 17.43 38.15
C ALA A 457 -13.31 18.04 36.94
N VAL A 458 -13.92 18.01 35.75
CA VAL A 458 -13.29 18.46 34.50
C VAL A 458 -14.10 19.63 33.95
N THR A 459 -13.42 20.72 33.57
CA THR A 459 -14.07 21.93 33.05
C THR A 459 -13.59 22.22 31.63
N PRO A 460 -13.94 21.38 30.63
CA PRO A 460 -13.59 21.66 29.26
C PRO A 460 -14.25 22.94 28.77
N ARG A 461 -13.57 23.63 27.85
CA ARG A 461 -14.22 24.66 27.05
C ARG A 461 -15.18 23.95 26.09
N VAL A 462 -16.47 24.25 26.16
CA VAL A 462 -17.47 23.74 25.21
C VAL A 462 -17.85 24.86 24.25
N LEU A 463 -17.68 24.64 22.95
CA LEU A 463 -18.07 25.53 21.86
C LEU A 463 -19.30 24.94 21.17
N LEU A 464 -20.35 25.76 21.06
CA LEU A 464 -21.55 25.41 20.32
C LEU A 464 -21.34 25.86 18.87
N ASP A 465 -21.12 24.91 17.98
CA ASP A 465 -20.97 25.15 16.56
C ASP A 465 -22.37 25.20 15.92
N SER A 466 -22.57 26.18 15.04
CA SER A 466 -23.81 26.28 14.26
C SER A 466 -23.54 25.62 12.92
N ASN A 467 -24.19 24.47 12.69
CA ASN A 467 -24.13 23.76 11.40
C ASN A 467 -24.64 24.61 10.24
#